data_AF-A0A3M2FUP4-F1
#
_entry.id   AF-A0A3M2FUP4-F1
#
_cell.length_a   1.000
_cell.length_b   1.000
_cell.length_c   1.000
_cell.angle_alpha   90.00
_cell.angle_beta   90.00
_cell.angle_gamma   90.00
#
_symmetry.space_group_name_H-M   'P 1'
#
loop_
_entity.id
_entity.type
_entity.pdbx_description
1 polymer ?
#
loop_
_entity_poly.entity_id
_entity_poly.type
_entity_poly.pdbx_seq_one_letter_code
_entity_poly.pdbx_strand_id
1 'polypeptide(L)'
;GDTVLARVDTAAASYRLLPLLRRQLHVRDVALVRPALHLTQQPDSTWDLAAVLPAGSDEPDTTAGFRLRVDRARIVDGAATARFYAPGLDSVFRAAGLHLRLHDLRLDDAPAARLDSLWGRFQPPGSPDSVSFGLGARLTEDGRFTLHGLHLTSARSRVSGRGSLHLPEADTAAVEAIDFTLQAAPLAFRDIHAFAPMLDPAAALTLDVRLRGSGLQVTADADATLSDGGRVSLQATATPTRADTLVYRLALQVRDLDPGRFVADTPALAGTLNLDARADLHGASLHDLQGPFQATVTDTRLGDYALARTTMEGQFEDGTARLNLTSGLRQARLALDGTLQP
;
A
#
# COMPACT_ATOMS: atom_id res chain seq x y z
N GLY A 1 -19.39 -14.13 28.95
CA GLY A 1 -18.22 -15.00 28.88
C GLY A 1 -17.02 -14.09 28.79
N ASP A 2 -16.04 -14.24 29.68
CA ASP A 2 -14.89 -13.34 29.79
C ASP A 2 -13.99 -13.49 28.55
N THR A 3 -14.15 -12.58 27.59
CA THR A 3 -13.25 -12.49 26.45
C THR A 3 -11.93 -11.88 26.93
N VAL A 4 -10.90 -12.71 27.04
CA VAL A 4 -9.54 -12.25 27.37
C VAL A 4 -8.96 -11.58 26.13
N LEU A 5 -8.97 -10.25 26.10
CA LEU A 5 -8.45 -9.44 24.98
C LEU A 5 -6.92 -9.41 24.95
N ALA A 6 -6.29 -9.42 26.13
CA ALA A 6 -4.83 -9.38 26.24
C ALA A 6 -4.37 -10.23 27.42
N ARG A 7 -3.28 -10.97 27.20
CA ARG A 7 -2.55 -11.71 28.22
C ARG A 7 -1.08 -11.35 28.11
N VAL A 8 -0.39 -11.18 29.23
CA VAL A 8 1.06 -10.97 29.24
C VAL A 8 1.65 -11.85 30.32
N ASP A 9 2.65 -12.65 29.97
CA ASP A 9 3.30 -13.52 30.96
C ASP A 9 4.23 -12.74 31.90
N THR A 10 4.93 -11.73 31.38
CA THR A 10 5.73 -10.82 32.21
C THR A 10 5.71 -9.43 31.63
N ALA A 11 5.28 -8.46 32.44
CA ALA A 11 5.36 -7.04 32.14
C ALA A 11 6.30 -6.37 33.17
N ALA A 12 7.31 -5.66 32.67
CA ALA A 12 8.15 -4.81 33.50
C ALA A 12 8.12 -3.39 32.93
N ALA A 13 7.77 -2.41 33.76
CA ALA A 13 7.75 -1.02 33.38
C ALA A 13 8.46 -0.17 34.44
N SER A 14 9.30 0.77 34.01
CA SER A 14 9.85 1.81 34.87
C SER A 14 9.40 3.18 34.36
N TYR A 15 8.82 3.99 35.25
CA TYR A 15 8.23 5.27 34.89
C TYR A 15 8.75 6.39 35.80
N ARG A 16 8.65 7.63 35.32
CA ARG A 16 8.95 8.82 36.13
C ARG A 16 7.64 9.41 36.65
N LEU A 17 7.59 9.66 37.96
CA LEU A 17 6.42 10.23 38.63
C LEU A 17 6.30 11.75 38.43
N LEU A 18 7.43 12.48 38.45
CA LEU A 18 7.44 13.95 38.34
C LEU A 18 6.80 14.51 37.06
N PRO A 19 6.97 13.90 35.86
CA PRO A 19 6.30 14.35 34.64
C PRO A 19 4.76 14.22 34.66
N LEU A 20 4.17 13.40 35.53
CA LEU A 20 2.72 13.27 35.64
C LEU A 20 2.07 14.59 36.08
N LEU A 21 2.75 15.38 36.92
CA LEU A 21 2.33 16.73 37.31
C LEU A 21 2.24 17.70 36.12
N ARG A 22 2.85 17.35 34.98
CA ARG A 22 2.84 18.10 33.72
C ARG A 22 2.02 17.41 32.62
N ARG A 23 1.09 16.51 33.01
CA ARG A 23 0.23 15.72 32.11
C ARG A 23 1.04 14.90 31.09
N GLN A 24 2.21 14.41 31.49
CA GLN A 24 3.10 13.59 30.67
C GLN A 24 3.35 12.24 31.33
N LEU A 25 3.04 11.15 30.62
CA LEU A 25 3.47 9.81 31.00
C LEU A 25 4.84 9.55 30.39
N HIS A 26 5.88 9.59 31.23
CA HIS A 26 7.24 9.25 30.82
C HIS A 26 7.61 7.87 31.33
N VAL A 27 7.63 6.90 30.43
CA VAL A 27 8.09 5.55 30.67
C VAL A 27 9.53 5.43 30.18
N ARG A 28 10.46 5.02 31.05
CA ARG A 28 11.86 4.83 30.68
C ARG A 28 12.05 3.51 29.94
N ASP A 29 11.49 2.45 30.50
CA ASP A 29 11.65 1.10 29.98
C ASP A 29 10.33 0.36 30.11
N VAL A 30 9.87 -0.20 29.01
CA VAL A 30 8.79 -1.20 28.98
C VAL A 30 9.32 -2.48 28.35
N ALA A 31 9.11 -3.60 29.04
CA ALA A 31 9.40 -4.92 28.52
C ALA A 31 8.17 -5.81 28.69
N LEU A 32 7.70 -6.35 27.57
CA LEU A 32 6.64 -7.35 27.55
C LEU A 32 7.24 -8.66 27.05
N VAL A 33 7.09 -9.73 27.83
CA VAL A 33 7.51 -11.08 27.46
C VAL A 33 6.27 -11.92 27.23
N ARG A 34 6.21 -12.53 26.04
CA ARG A 34 5.08 -13.32 25.56
C ARG A 34 3.72 -12.61 25.73
N PRO A 35 3.58 -11.35 25.29
CA PRO A 35 2.25 -10.75 25.20
C PRO A 35 1.44 -11.49 24.13
N ALA A 36 0.19 -11.83 24.44
CA ALA A 36 -0.77 -12.41 23.52
C ALA A 36 -1.98 -11.46 23.43
N LEU A 37 -2.28 -11.01 22.21
CA LEU A 37 -3.42 -10.14 21.92
C LEU A 37 -4.47 -10.93 21.11
N HIS A 38 -5.73 -10.80 21.48
CA HIS A 38 -6.87 -11.35 20.77
C HIS A 38 -7.82 -10.20 20.42
N LEU A 39 -8.05 -10.02 19.11
CA LEU A 39 -8.90 -8.97 18.57
C LEU A 39 -10.00 -9.62 17.72
N THR A 40 -11.23 -9.17 17.90
CA THR A 40 -12.39 -9.63 17.15
C THR A 40 -13.14 -8.45 16.57
N GLN A 41 -13.31 -8.44 15.26
CA GLN A 41 -14.12 -7.46 14.56
C GLN A 41 -15.60 -7.90 14.55
N GLN A 42 -16.48 -6.95 14.87
CA GLN A 42 -17.93 -7.08 14.87
C GLN A 42 -18.50 -6.81 13.46
N PRO A 43 -19.78 -7.15 13.20
CA PRO A 43 -20.43 -6.92 11.90
C PRO A 43 -20.48 -5.45 11.46
N ASP A 44 -20.47 -4.52 12.41
CA ASP A 44 -20.40 -3.07 12.18
C ASP A 44 -18.97 -2.56 11.94
N SER A 45 -18.01 -3.48 11.72
CA SER A 45 -16.58 -3.22 11.56
C SER A 45 -15.87 -2.68 12.80
N THR A 46 -16.54 -2.57 13.95
CA THR A 46 -15.91 -2.19 15.22
C THR A 46 -15.10 -3.34 15.79
N TRP A 47 -14.10 -3.04 16.62
CA TRP A 47 -13.29 -4.05 17.29
C TRP A 47 -13.70 -4.17 18.75
N ASP A 48 -13.66 -5.38 19.30
CA ASP A 48 -13.88 -5.65 20.73
C ASP A 48 -12.97 -4.84 21.68
N LEU A 49 -11.78 -4.42 21.20
CA LEU A 49 -10.90 -3.49 21.91
C LEU A 49 -11.54 -2.11 22.17
N ALA A 50 -12.41 -1.63 21.28
CA ALA A 50 -13.06 -0.33 21.41
C ALA A 50 -14.01 -0.27 22.63
N ALA A 51 -14.53 -1.42 23.07
CA ALA A 51 -15.39 -1.50 24.25
C ALA A 51 -14.60 -1.44 25.58
N VAL A 52 -13.27 -1.60 25.55
CA VAL A 52 -12.41 -1.67 26.74
C VAL A 52 -11.50 -0.44 26.86
N LEU A 53 -11.26 0.28 25.77
CA LEU A 53 -10.70 1.62 25.82
C LEU A 53 -11.77 2.59 26.33
N PRO A 54 -11.45 3.51 27.27
CA PRO A 54 -12.41 4.52 27.69
C PRO A 54 -12.87 5.29 26.45
N ALA A 55 -14.19 5.38 26.27
CA ALA A 55 -14.78 6.15 25.19
C ALA A 55 -14.15 7.54 25.19
N GLY A 56 -13.41 7.87 24.12
CA GLY A 56 -13.04 9.25 23.88
C GLY A 56 -14.34 10.04 23.85
N SER A 57 -14.47 11.06 24.69
CA SER A 57 -15.60 11.97 24.62
C SER A 57 -15.77 12.44 23.18
N ASP A 58 -17.00 12.42 22.66
CA ASP A 58 -17.35 12.84 21.29
C ASP A 58 -17.11 14.33 21.01
N GLU A 59 -16.52 15.07 21.96
CA GLU A 59 -15.86 16.33 21.70
C GLU A 59 -14.34 16.12 21.77
N PRO A 60 -13.57 16.48 20.72
CA PRO A 60 -12.13 16.63 20.86
C PRO A 60 -11.90 17.76 21.86
N ASP A 61 -11.72 17.40 23.12
CA ASP A 61 -11.38 18.33 24.18
C ASP A 61 -9.96 18.83 23.87
N THR A 62 -9.89 19.95 23.16
CA THR A 62 -8.66 20.62 22.69
C THR A 62 -7.84 21.21 23.84
N THR A 63 -8.18 20.90 25.10
CA THR A 63 -7.43 21.33 26.28
C THR A 63 -6.47 20.27 26.82
N ALA A 64 -5.30 20.23 26.15
CA ALA A 64 -4.04 19.56 26.52
C ALA A 64 -4.06 18.02 26.49
N GLY A 65 -3.78 17.49 25.30
CA GLY A 65 -3.55 16.07 25.04
C GLY A 65 -2.47 15.48 25.97
N PHE A 66 -2.77 14.30 26.50
CA PHE A 66 -1.84 13.56 27.34
C PHE A 66 -0.61 13.16 26.54
N ARG A 67 0.58 13.64 26.94
CA ARG A 67 1.83 13.38 26.20
C ARG A 67 2.43 12.05 26.64
N LEU A 68 2.66 11.14 25.70
CA LEU A 68 3.34 9.86 25.97
C LEU A 68 4.80 9.94 25.50
N ARG A 69 5.71 9.60 26.40
CA ARG A 69 7.12 9.39 26.07
C ARG A 69 7.56 8.01 26.55
N VAL A 70 8.13 7.22 25.66
CA VAL A 70 8.74 5.93 25.98
C VAL A 70 10.18 5.93 25.50
N ASP A 71 11.15 5.93 26.42
CA ASP A 71 12.57 5.94 26.01
C ASP A 71 12.97 4.60 25.38
N ARG A 72 12.49 3.48 25.92
CA ARG A 72 12.73 2.13 25.40
C ARG A 72 11.52 1.23 25.58
N ALA A 73 11.13 0.53 24.51
CA ALA A 73 10.14 -0.53 24.55
C ALA A 73 10.68 -1.80 23.86
N ARG A 74 10.48 -2.94 24.51
CA ARG A 74 10.77 -4.25 23.92
C ARG A 74 9.62 -5.22 24.08
N ILE A 75 9.35 -5.96 23.01
CA ILE A 75 8.50 -7.14 23.03
C ILE A 75 9.38 -8.34 22.69
N VAL A 76 9.24 -9.41 23.46
CA VAL A 76 9.92 -10.68 23.24
C VAL A 76 8.87 -11.77 23.08
N ASP A 77 8.88 -12.43 21.93
CA ASP A 77 8.04 -13.59 21.62
C ASP A 77 6.53 -13.30 21.74
N GLY A 78 6.09 -12.16 21.23
CA GLY A 78 4.68 -11.77 21.23
C GLY A 78 3.84 -12.57 20.22
N ALA A 79 2.54 -12.63 20.47
CA ALA A 79 1.55 -13.22 19.58
C ALA A 79 0.33 -12.30 19.45
N ALA A 80 -0.30 -12.33 18.28
CA ALA A 80 -1.55 -11.63 18.04
C ALA A 80 -2.46 -12.51 17.18
N THR A 81 -3.74 -12.58 17.55
CA THR A 81 -4.79 -13.18 16.73
C THR A 81 -5.83 -12.11 16.46
N ALA A 82 -6.07 -11.81 15.19
CA ALA A 82 -7.12 -10.89 14.77
C ALA A 82 -8.14 -11.67 13.93
N ARG A 83 -9.41 -11.62 14.32
CA ARG A 83 -10.52 -12.24 13.59
C ARG A 83 -11.35 -11.13 12.95
N PHE A 84 -11.30 -11.05 11.63
CA PHE A 84 -12.09 -10.11 10.84
C PHE A 84 -13.52 -10.61 10.68
N TYR A 85 -14.47 -9.69 10.48
CA TYR A 85 -15.82 -10.07 10.09
C TYR A 85 -15.86 -10.32 8.59
N ALA A 86 -15.84 -11.59 8.18
CA ALA A 86 -15.98 -12.02 6.80
C ALA A 86 -16.92 -13.24 6.72
N PRO A 87 -18.22 -13.04 6.47
CA PRO A 87 -19.19 -14.13 6.41
C PRO A 87 -18.79 -15.17 5.36
N GLY A 88 -18.62 -16.43 5.79
CA GLY A 88 -18.34 -17.56 4.89
C GLY A 88 -16.89 -17.72 4.43
N LEU A 89 -15.95 -16.90 4.94
CA LEU A 89 -14.52 -16.97 4.60
C LEU A 89 -13.67 -17.20 5.84
N ASP A 90 -12.46 -17.74 5.66
CA ASP A 90 -11.46 -17.68 6.73
C ASP A 90 -11.05 -16.23 6.94
N SER A 91 -11.12 -15.78 8.19
CA SER A 91 -10.96 -14.39 8.59
C SER A 91 -9.96 -14.22 9.73
N VAL A 92 -9.20 -15.27 10.05
CA VAL A 92 -8.27 -15.26 11.18
C VAL A 92 -6.86 -14.96 10.68
N PHE A 93 -6.37 -13.78 11.03
CA PHE A 93 -4.96 -13.43 10.93
C PHE A 93 -4.24 -13.83 12.22
N ARG A 94 -3.11 -14.51 12.10
CA ARG A 94 -2.28 -14.92 13.24
C ARG A 94 -0.88 -14.38 13.08
N ALA A 95 -0.33 -13.80 14.13
CA ALA A 95 1.08 -13.44 14.23
C ALA A 95 1.68 -14.08 15.48
N ALA A 96 2.93 -14.54 15.39
CA ALA A 96 3.63 -15.20 16.47
C ALA A 96 5.14 -14.96 16.36
N GLY A 97 5.84 -15.14 17.48
CA GLY A 97 7.28 -14.87 17.57
C GLY A 97 7.58 -13.41 17.25
N LEU A 98 6.76 -12.49 17.73
CA LEU A 98 6.93 -11.05 17.52
C LEU A 98 8.02 -10.53 18.44
N HIS A 99 9.04 -9.92 17.86
CA HIS A 99 10.09 -9.22 18.58
C HIS A 99 10.15 -7.78 18.11
N LEU A 100 10.06 -6.85 19.07
CA LEU A 100 10.07 -5.42 18.82
C LEU A 100 11.15 -4.78 19.68
N ARG A 101 11.90 -3.86 19.08
CA ARG A 101 12.84 -2.96 19.75
C ARG A 101 12.58 -1.54 19.26
N LEU A 102 12.04 -0.72 20.15
CA LEU A 102 11.66 0.66 19.88
C LEU A 102 12.34 1.57 20.89
N HIS A 103 12.79 2.72 20.40
CA HIS A 103 13.48 3.75 21.15
C HIS A 103 12.84 5.10 20.89
N ASP A 104 12.93 5.99 21.89
CA ASP A 104 12.60 7.40 21.78
C ASP A 104 11.21 7.66 21.17
N LEU A 105 10.21 6.87 21.57
CA LEU A 105 8.83 7.08 21.16
C LEU A 105 8.28 8.33 21.87
N ARG A 106 7.77 9.25 21.06
CA ARG A 106 7.09 10.46 21.47
C ARG A 106 5.76 10.53 20.73
N LEU A 107 4.67 10.56 21.49
CA LEU A 107 3.33 10.85 20.99
C LEU A 107 2.91 12.18 21.65
N ASP A 108 3.24 13.26 20.96
CA ASP A 108 2.91 14.66 21.26
C ASP A 108 2.68 15.38 19.91
N ASP A 109 2.73 16.71 19.88
CA ASP A 109 2.50 17.49 18.66
C ASP A 109 3.57 17.27 17.57
N ALA A 110 4.74 16.72 17.94
CA ALA A 110 5.84 16.40 17.04
C ALA A 110 6.24 14.92 17.19
N PRO A 111 5.42 13.99 16.66
CA PRO A 111 5.62 12.57 16.89
C PRO A 111 6.98 12.12 16.35
N ALA A 112 7.69 11.36 17.17
CA ALA A 112 8.98 10.79 16.81
C ALA A 112 9.09 9.38 17.36
N ALA A 113 9.78 8.51 16.63
CA ALA A 113 9.97 7.13 17.02
C ALA A 113 11.16 6.53 16.28
N ARG A 114 11.94 5.68 16.96
CA ARG A 114 12.98 4.87 16.34
C ARG A 114 12.68 3.40 16.54
N LEU A 115 12.25 2.73 15.48
CA LEU A 115 12.06 1.29 15.43
C LEU A 115 13.36 0.64 14.92
N ASP A 116 14.20 0.18 15.84
CA ASP A 116 15.43 -0.54 15.49
C ASP A 116 15.12 -1.84 14.76
N SER A 117 14.14 -2.59 15.27
CA SER A 117 13.71 -3.84 14.66
C SER A 117 12.30 -4.23 15.10
N LEU A 118 11.47 -4.62 14.15
CA LEU A 118 10.28 -5.43 14.35
C LEU A 118 10.41 -6.65 13.44
N TRP A 119 10.33 -7.85 14.00
CA TRP A 119 10.31 -9.07 13.20
C TRP A 119 9.41 -10.12 13.82
N GLY A 120 9.00 -11.07 13.00
CA GLY A 120 8.21 -12.21 13.43
C GLY A 120 7.65 -12.98 12.26
N ARG A 121 6.59 -13.73 12.51
CA ARG A 121 5.86 -14.44 11.47
C ARG A 121 4.38 -14.14 11.57
N PHE A 122 3.72 -14.08 10.43
CA PHE A 122 2.27 -14.04 10.36
C PHE A 122 1.74 -15.07 9.37
N GLN A 123 0.47 -15.44 9.53
CA GLN A 123 -0.26 -16.32 8.65
C GLN A 123 -1.49 -15.55 8.15
N PRO A 124 -1.55 -15.26 6.83
CA PRO A 124 -2.73 -14.65 6.23
C PRO A 124 -3.96 -15.55 6.38
N PRO A 125 -5.18 -14.97 6.44
CA PRO A 125 -6.41 -15.74 6.39
C PRO A 125 -6.47 -16.62 5.14
N GLY A 126 -6.88 -17.88 5.28
CA GLY A 126 -7.01 -18.83 4.17
C GLY A 126 -5.70 -19.39 3.63
N SER A 127 -4.53 -18.97 4.15
CA SER A 127 -3.23 -19.50 3.75
C SER A 127 -2.69 -20.49 4.78
N PRO A 128 -2.21 -21.68 4.37
CA PRO A 128 -1.52 -22.60 5.27
C PRO A 128 -0.09 -22.14 5.60
N ASP A 129 0.46 -21.21 4.81
CA ASP A 129 1.87 -20.83 4.89
C ASP A 129 2.10 -19.60 5.76
N SER A 130 3.14 -19.64 6.58
CA SER A 130 3.59 -18.47 7.33
C SER A 130 4.51 -17.57 6.49
N VAL A 131 4.33 -16.27 6.61
CA VAL A 131 5.20 -15.23 6.08
C VAL A 131 6.06 -14.70 7.21
N SER A 132 7.38 -14.77 7.04
CA SER A 132 8.33 -14.09 7.93
C SER A 132 8.46 -12.64 7.51
N PHE A 133 8.55 -11.73 8.47
CA PHE A 133 8.70 -10.31 8.18
C PHE A 133 9.76 -9.66 9.07
N GLY A 134 10.35 -8.59 8.55
CA GLY A 134 11.29 -7.72 9.25
C GLY A 134 11.09 -6.27 8.83
N LEU A 135 11.13 -5.36 9.79
CA LEU A 135 10.92 -3.92 9.60
C LEU A 135 11.88 -3.14 10.51
N GLY A 136 12.58 -2.17 9.95
CA GLY A 136 13.31 -1.13 10.68
C GLY A 136 12.93 0.24 10.14
N ALA A 137 12.59 1.18 11.02
CA ALA A 137 12.08 2.48 10.61
C ALA A 137 12.42 3.58 11.62
N ARG A 138 12.38 4.83 11.17
CA ARG A 138 12.57 6.01 12.01
C ARG A 138 11.62 7.11 11.56
N LEU A 139 11.01 7.79 12.52
CA LEU A 139 10.30 9.05 12.37
C LEU A 139 10.98 10.08 13.25
N THR A 140 11.40 11.20 12.69
CA THR A 140 11.99 12.33 13.42
C THR A 140 10.98 13.45 13.63
N GLU A 141 11.29 14.34 14.57
CA GLU A 141 10.39 15.43 15.00
C GLU A 141 10.08 16.44 13.88
N ASP A 142 10.93 16.51 12.84
CA ASP A 142 10.74 17.29 11.62
C ASP A 142 9.84 16.59 10.58
N GLY A 143 9.18 15.48 10.93
CA GLY A 143 8.29 14.75 10.02
C GLY A 143 9.00 13.86 9.00
N ARG A 144 10.32 13.67 9.10
CA ARG A 144 11.06 12.77 8.22
C ARG A 144 10.91 11.32 8.67
N PHE A 145 10.21 10.54 7.86
CA PHE A 145 10.11 9.09 7.95
C PHE A 145 11.21 8.43 7.09
N THR A 146 11.91 7.46 7.66
CA THR A 146 12.89 6.62 6.96
C THR A 146 12.57 5.16 7.21
N LEU A 147 12.34 4.40 6.15
CA LEU A 147 12.27 2.95 6.15
C LEU A 147 13.66 2.40 5.88
N HIS A 148 14.35 1.93 6.93
CA HIS A 148 15.69 1.35 6.80
C HIS A 148 15.68 0.02 6.04
N GLY A 149 14.64 -0.78 6.29
CA GLY A 149 14.43 -2.05 5.60
C GLY A 149 13.09 -2.64 5.95
N LEU A 150 12.38 -3.09 4.93
CA LEU A 150 11.23 -3.98 4.99
C LEU A 150 11.65 -5.28 4.31
N HIS A 151 11.37 -6.42 4.91
CA HIS A 151 11.54 -7.73 4.31
C HIS A 151 10.30 -8.58 4.58
N LEU A 152 9.77 -9.23 3.55
CA LEU A 152 8.74 -10.24 3.65
C LEU A 152 9.24 -11.49 2.94
N THR A 153 9.15 -12.65 3.56
CA THR A 153 9.61 -13.91 2.98
C THR A 153 8.65 -15.03 3.32
N SER A 154 8.14 -15.68 2.29
CA SER A 154 7.36 -16.91 2.37
C SER A 154 8.11 -18.05 1.66
N ALA A 155 7.48 -19.21 1.52
CA ALA A 155 8.01 -20.29 0.70
C ALA A 155 8.09 -19.93 -0.80
N ARG A 156 7.34 -18.91 -1.25
CA ARG A 156 7.18 -18.56 -2.68
C ARG A 156 7.51 -17.11 -3.00
N SER A 157 7.57 -16.25 -1.99
CA SER A 157 7.72 -14.81 -2.18
C SER A 157 8.91 -14.27 -1.39
N ARG A 158 9.59 -13.29 -1.99
CA ARG A 158 10.58 -12.45 -1.33
C ARG A 158 10.33 -11.01 -1.74
N VAL A 159 9.94 -10.19 -0.79
CA VAL A 159 9.73 -8.75 -0.97
C VAL A 159 10.69 -7.99 -0.09
N SER A 160 11.30 -6.94 -0.61
CA SER A 160 12.12 -6.02 0.16
C SER A 160 11.83 -4.58 -0.20
N GLY A 161 11.87 -3.68 0.78
CA GLY A 161 11.65 -2.27 0.55
C GLY A 161 12.51 -1.39 1.45
N ARG A 162 12.77 -0.17 1.02
CA ARG A 162 13.47 0.87 1.78
C ARG A 162 13.14 2.23 1.21
N GLY A 163 13.35 3.28 1.98
CA GLY A 163 13.17 4.64 1.48
C GLY A 163 13.01 5.68 2.56
N SER A 164 12.66 6.88 2.13
CA SER A 164 12.38 8.02 2.99
C SER A 164 11.24 8.85 2.44
N LEU A 165 10.39 9.32 3.35
CA LEU A 165 9.32 10.27 3.12
C LEU A 165 9.54 11.44 4.06
N HIS A 166 9.52 12.66 3.55
CA HIS A 166 9.36 13.83 4.40
C HIS A 166 7.89 14.24 4.36
N LEU A 167 7.20 13.99 5.47
CA LEU A 167 5.78 14.33 5.60
C LEU A 167 5.61 15.86 5.57
N PRO A 168 4.57 16.39 4.92
CA PRO A 168 4.30 17.81 4.94
C PRO A 168 4.11 18.32 6.37
N GLU A 169 4.60 19.53 6.66
CA GLU A 169 4.06 20.32 7.76
C GLU A 169 2.56 20.53 7.53
N ALA A 170 1.76 20.45 8.60
CA ALA A 170 0.32 20.62 8.54
C ALA A 170 -0.05 21.84 7.68
N ASP A 171 -1.07 21.69 6.82
CA ASP A 171 -1.56 22.66 5.83
C ASP A 171 -0.81 22.79 4.50
N THR A 172 0.25 21.99 4.24
CA THR A 172 0.87 21.95 2.90
C THR A 172 0.56 20.65 2.14
N ALA A 173 0.20 20.79 0.87
CA ALA A 173 -0.02 19.67 -0.05
C ALA A 173 1.30 19.04 -0.56
N ALA A 174 2.44 19.66 -0.22
CA ALA A 174 3.73 19.34 -0.80
C ALA A 174 4.36 18.14 -0.11
N VAL A 175 4.78 17.16 -0.90
CA VAL A 175 5.68 16.14 -0.38
C VAL A 175 7.10 16.64 -0.53
N GLU A 176 7.70 17.11 0.56
CA GLU A 176 9.01 17.78 0.51
C GLU A 176 10.08 16.93 -0.16
N ALA A 177 10.14 15.64 0.20
CA ALA A 177 11.01 14.67 -0.44
C ALA A 177 10.46 13.24 -0.32
N ILE A 178 10.56 12.47 -1.41
CA ILE A 178 10.24 11.04 -1.49
C ILE A 178 11.40 10.33 -2.19
N ASP A 179 11.90 9.25 -1.62
CA ASP A 179 12.71 8.26 -2.34
C ASP A 179 12.40 6.89 -1.74
N PHE A 180 11.66 6.04 -2.45
CA PHE A 180 11.34 4.68 -2.06
C PHE A 180 11.69 3.70 -3.17
N THR A 181 12.19 2.54 -2.75
CA THR A 181 12.38 1.39 -3.62
C THR A 181 11.68 0.19 -3.00
N LEU A 182 10.93 -0.55 -3.80
CA LEU A 182 10.29 -1.81 -3.46
C LEU A 182 10.66 -2.84 -4.52
N GLN A 183 11.07 -4.02 -4.09
CA GLN A 183 11.46 -5.12 -4.95
C GLN A 183 10.76 -6.40 -4.54
N ALA A 184 10.30 -7.18 -5.50
CA ALA A 184 9.75 -8.52 -5.31
C ALA A 184 10.44 -9.49 -6.27
N ALA A 185 10.97 -10.60 -5.73
CA ALA A 185 11.74 -11.58 -6.49
C ALA A 185 11.59 -13.01 -5.95
N PRO A 186 10.50 -13.72 -6.28
CA PRO A 186 9.24 -13.21 -6.86
C PRO A 186 8.23 -12.80 -5.76
N LEU A 187 7.04 -12.35 -6.17
CA LEU A 187 5.82 -12.22 -5.36
C LEU A 187 4.76 -13.16 -5.97
N ALA A 188 4.44 -14.23 -5.26
CA ALA A 188 3.36 -15.13 -5.62
C ALA A 188 2.01 -14.54 -5.23
N PHE A 189 1.05 -14.49 -6.16
CA PHE A 189 -0.27 -13.92 -5.91
C PHE A 189 -1.06 -14.68 -4.86
N ARG A 190 -0.80 -15.98 -4.72
CA ARG A 190 -1.33 -16.78 -3.61
C ARG A 190 -1.07 -16.18 -2.24
N ASP A 191 0.06 -15.51 -2.05
CA ASP A 191 0.44 -14.96 -0.74
C ASP A 191 -0.29 -13.65 -0.43
N ILE A 192 -0.84 -12.98 -1.43
CA ILE A 192 -1.63 -11.74 -1.31
C ILE A 192 -3.11 -11.92 -1.66
N HIS A 193 -3.54 -13.15 -1.97
CA HIS A 193 -4.90 -13.43 -2.44
C HIS A 193 -5.99 -13.01 -1.45
N ALA A 194 -5.70 -13.05 -0.14
CA ALA A 194 -6.61 -12.54 0.89
C ALA A 194 -6.87 -11.03 0.78
N PHE A 195 -5.96 -10.28 0.16
CA PHE A 195 -6.05 -8.83 -0.03
C PHE A 195 -6.40 -8.45 -1.47
N ALA A 196 -6.01 -9.28 -2.44
CA ALA A 196 -6.25 -9.10 -3.87
C ALA A 196 -6.85 -10.39 -4.47
N PRO A 197 -8.11 -10.71 -4.14
CA PRO A 197 -8.75 -11.96 -4.56
C PRO A 197 -8.98 -12.03 -6.07
N MET A 198 -8.97 -10.88 -6.75
CA MET A 198 -9.05 -10.78 -8.21
C MET A 198 -7.82 -11.34 -8.93
N LEU A 199 -6.73 -11.61 -8.23
CA LEU A 199 -5.50 -12.11 -8.83
C LEU A 199 -5.48 -13.64 -8.84
N ASP A 200 -5.07 -14.24 -9.97
CA ASP A 200 -4.89 -15.69 -10.09
C ASP A 200 -3.83 -16.17 -9.08
N PRO A 201 -4.17 -17.00 -8.07
CA PRO A 201 -3.21 -17.47 -7.09
C PRO A 201 -2.10 -18.36 -7.68
N ALA A 202 -2.27 -18.91 -8.88
CA ALA A 202 -1.23 -19.70 -9.55
C ALA A 202 -0.11 -18.82 -10.16
N ALA A 203 -0.36 -17.53 -10.34
CA ALA A 203 0.57 -16.60 -10.95
C ALA A 203 1.55 -15.99 -9.93
N ALA A 204 2.67 -15.50 -10.46
CA ALA A 204 3.65 -14.74 -9.71
C ALA A 204 4.25 -13.62 -10.58
N LEU A 205 4.83 -12.61 -9.93
CA LEU A 205 5.56 -11.56 -10.62
C LEU A 205 6.92 -11.28 -9.97
N THR A 206 7.88 -10.82 -10.76
CA THR A 206 9.05 -10.08 -10.29
C THR A 206 8.77 -8.61 -10.55
N LEU A 207 9.02 -7.74 -9.57
CA LEU A 207 8.70 -6.31 -9.65
C LEU A 207 9.83 -5.49 -9.04
N ASP A 208 10.21 -4.42 -9.71
CA ASP A 208 10.99 -3.32 -9.15
C ASP A 208 10.14 -2.05 -9.26
N VAL A 209 9.94 -1.35 -8.16
CA VAL A 209 9.27 -0.04 -8.12
C VAL A 209 10.21 0.95 -7.47
N ARG A 210 10.37 2.11 -8.12
CA ARG A 210 11.04 3.26 -7.56
C ARG A 210 10.14 4.49 -7.59
N LEU A 211 9.89 5.04 -6.43
CA LEU A 211 9.17 6.30 -6.25
C LEU A 211 10.19 7.37 -5.86
N ARG A 212 10.20 8.49 -6.58
CA ARG A 212 11.00 9.67 -6.24
C ARG A 212 10.12 10.90 -6.26
N GLY A 213 10.44 11.92 -5.49
CA GLY A 213 9.71 13.18 -5.55
C GLY A 213 10.35 14.26 -4.71
N SER A 214 10.08 15.50 -5.10
CA SER A 214 10.45 16.68 -4.33
C SER A 214 9.45 17.79 -4.60
N GLY A 215 8.96 18.44 -3.54
CA GLY A 215 7.93 19.49 -3.63
C GLY A 215 6.56 18.94 -4.05
N LEU A 216 6.07 19.36 -5.21
CA LEU A 216 4.73 18.98 -5.69
C LEU A 216 4.73 17.86 -6.73
N GLN A 217 5.88 17.23 -7.02
CA GLN A 217 5.96 16.23 -8.08
C GLN A 217 6.51 14.90 -7.56
N VAL A 218 5.81 13.82 -7.91
CA VAL A 218 6.19 12.44 -7.62
C VAL A 218 6.33 11.70 -8.93
N THR A 219 7.47 11.05 -9.14
CA THR A 219 7.76 10.16 -10.26
C THR A 219 7.78 8.71 -9.77
N ALA A 220 7.11 7.83 -10.51
CA ALA A 220 7.10 6.39 -10.30
C ALA A 220 7.69 5.69 -11.52
N ASP A 221 8.76 4.94 -11.32
CA ASP A 221 9.30 3.99 -12.27
C ASP A 221 8.93 2.59 -11.78
N ALA A 222 8.36 1.73 -12.62
CA ALA A 222 8.09 0.35 -12.25
C ALA A 222 8.31 -0.59 -13.43
N ASP A 223 9.01 -1.70 -13.17
CA ASP A 223 9.20 -2.78 -14.13
C ASP A 223 8.75 -4.10 -13.50
N ALA A 224 7.91 -4.82 -14.21
CA ALA A 224 7.41 -6.12 -13.79
C ALA A 224 7.60 -7.17 -14.88
N THR A 225 7.98 -8.38 -14.47
CA THR A 225 7.99 -9.58 -15.31
C THR A 225 7.13 -10.64 -14.65
N LEU A 226 6.15 -11.16 -15.38
CA LEU A 226 5.20 -12.13 -14.86
C LEU A 226 5.70 -13.55 -15.12
N SER A 227 5.13 -14.52 -14.40
CA SER A 227 5.55 -15.93 -14.45
C SER A 227 5.38 -16.60 -15.81
N ASP A 228 4.57 -16.04 -16.71
CA ASP A 228 4.39 -16.48 -18.10
C ASP A 228 5.36 -15.83 -19.09
N GLY A 229 6.18 -14.88 -18.64
CA GLY A 229 7.13 -14.12 -19.46
C GLY A 229 6.64 -12.74 -19.91
N GLY A 230 5.38 -12.38 -19.65
CA GLY A 230 4.85 -11.06 -19.92
C GLY A 230 5.61 -9.96 -19.18
N ARG A 231 5.74 -8.78 -19.78
CA ARG A 231 6.46 -7.64 -19.21
C ARG A 231 5.61 -6.39 -19.18
N VAL A 232 5.74 -5.63 -18.10
CA VAL A 232 5.11 -4.33 -17.92
C VAL A 232 6.18 -3.34 -17.48
N SER A 233 6.26 -2.20 -18.15
CA SER A 233 7.10 -1.06 -17.75
C SER A 233 6.24 0.19 -17.65
N LEU A 234 6.40 0.93 -16.57
CA LEU A 234 5.62 2.11 -16.23
C LEU A 234 6.57 3.24 -15.83
N GLN A 235 6.38 4.39 -16.45
CA GLN A 235 6.92 5.66 -15.99
C GLN A 235 5.75 6.62 -15.81
N ALA A 236 5.53 7.05 -14.57
CA ALA A 236 4.50 8.01 -14.24
C ALA A 236 5.09 9.19 -13.51
N THR A 237 4.54 10.37 -13.75
CA THR A 237 4.80 11.58 -12.97
C THR A 237 3.45 12.17 -12.62
N ALA A 238 3.23 12.43 -11.33
CA ALA A 238 1.98 12.93 -10.81
C ALA A 238 2.26 14.02 -9.78
N THR A 239 1.37 14.99 -9.67
CA THR A 239 1.31 15.89 -8.52
C THR A 239 0.31 15.36 -7.48
N PRO A 240 0.53 15.59 -6.17
CA PRO A 240 -0.48 15.29 -5.15
C PRO A 240 -1.81 15.98 -5.43
N THR A 241 -2.93 15.35 -5.07
CA THR A 241 -4.29 15.82 -5.37
C THR A 241 -4.69 17.14 -4.69
N ARG A 242 -3.85 17.66 -3.79
CA ARG A 242 -4.06 18.95 -3.10
C ARG A 242 -3.24 20.10 -3.70
N ALA A 243 -2.54 19.88 -4.81
CA ALA A 243 -1.83 20.93 -5.53
C ALA A 243 -2.82 21.83 -6.29
N ASP A 244 -2.51 23.13 -6.40
CA ASP A 244 -3.32 24.10 -7.18
C ASP A 244 -3.43 23.74 -8.66
N THR A 245 -2.50 22.93 -9.15
CA THR A 245 -2.52 22.39 -10.51
C THR A 245 -2.06 20.95 -10.46
N LEU A 246 -2.92 20.07 -10.93
CA LEU A 246 -2.64 18.68 -11.18
C LEU A 246 -1.85 18.53 -12.47
N VAL A 247 -0.80 17.72 -12.46
CA VAL A 247 -0.07 17.29 -13.66
C VAL A 247 0.13 15.79 -13.58
N TYR A 248 -0.29 15.08 -14.62
CA TYR A 248 -0.15 13.63 -14.77
C TYR A 248 0.48 13.29 -16.12
N ARG A 249 1.71 12.78 -16.08
CA ARG A 249 2.37 12.19 -17.24
C ARG A 249 2.48 10.69 -17.04
N LEU A 250 2.07 9.93 -18.04
CA LEU A 250 2.09 8.48 -18.03
C LEU A 250 2.79 7.99 -19.29
N ALA A 251 3.66 7.00 -19.14
CA ALA A 251 4.14 6.15 -20.21
C ALA A 251 4.06 4.70 -19.71
N LEU A 252 3.28 3.87 -20.39
CA LEU A 252 3.05 2.47 -20.07
C LEU A 252 3.41 1.62 -21.28
N GLN A 253 4.21 0.59 -21.08
CA GLN A 253 4.52 -0.42 -22.06
C GLN A 253 4.15 -1.79 -21.50
N VAL A 254 3.37 -2.54 -22.27
CA VAL A 254 3.01 -3.93 -22.00
C VAL A 254 3.45 -4.77 -23.18
N ARG A 255 4.10 -5.90 -22.91
CA ARG A 255 4.58 -6.85 -23.91
C ARG A 255 4.24 -8.27 -23.48
N ASP A 256 3.71 -9.04 -24.41
CA ASP A 256 3.43 -10.47 -24.26
C ASP A 256 2.64 -10.85 -22.99
N LEU A 257 1.78 -9.95 -22.49
CA LEU A 257 0.99 -10.19 -21.27
C LEU A 257 -0.24 -11.04 -21.60
N ASP A 258 -0.55 -12.06 -20.80
CA ASP A 258 -1.83 -12.79 -20.86
C ASP A 258 -2.76 -12.39 -19.70
N PRO A 259 -3.62 -11.37 -19.84
CA PRO A 259 -4.44 -10.88 -18.72
C PRO A 259 -5.33 -11.96 -18.10
N GLY A 260 -5.79 -12.94 -18.90
CA GLY A 260 -6.63 -14.04 -18.43
C GLY A 260 -5.91 -15.03 -17.49
N ARG A 261 -4.58 -14.96 -17.38
CA ARG A 261 -3.77 -15.72 -16.40
C ARG A 261 -3.48 -14.95 -15.12
N PHE A 262 -3.87 -13.68 -15.05
CA PHE A 262 -3.56 -12.82 -13.90
C PHE A 262 -4.81 -12.32 -13.21
N VAL A 263 -5.90 -12.14 -13.95
CA VAL A 263 -7.19 -11.74 -13.38
C VAL A 263 -8.09 -12.97 -13.32
N ALA A 264 -8.40 -13.40 -12.10
CA ALA A 264 -9.29 -14.51 -11.84
C ALA A 264 -10.65 -14.31 -12.56
N ASP A 265 -11.22 -15.41 -13.06
CA ASP A 265 -12.54 -15.46 -13.67
C ASP A 265 -12.72 -14.57 -14.92
N THR A 266 -11.64 -14.26 -15.65
CA THR A 266 -11.72 -13.48 -16.92
C THR A 266 -11.20 -14.24 -18.14
N PRO A 267 -11.76 -15.42 -18.50
CA PRO A 267 -11.31 -16.20 -19.64
C PRO A 267 -11.45 -15.46 -20.99
N ALA A 268 -12.36 -14.49 -21.07
CA ALA A 268 -12.52 -13.62 -22.24
C ALA A 268 -11.29 -12.74 -22.53
N LEU A 269 -10.43 -12.52 -21.53
CA LEU A 269 -9.20 -11.75 -21.65
C LEU A 269 -7.95 -12.64 -21.82
N ALA A 270 -8.13 -13.96 -21.96
CA ALA A 270 -7.02 -14.86 -22.21
C ALA A 270 -6.37 -14.58 -23.57
N GLY A 271 -5.05 -14.58 -23.61
CA GLY A 271 -4.27 -14.45 -24.83
C GLY A 271 -2.99 -13.62 -24.68
N THR A 272 -2.77 -12.65 -25.56
CA THR A 272 -1.54 -11.85 -25.60
C THR A 272 -1.88 -10.39 -25.85
N LEU A 273 -1.45 -9.52 -24.95
CA LEU A 273 -1.59 -8.08 -25.00
C LEU A 273 -0.23 -7.42 -25.21
N ASN A 274 -0.13 -6.61 -26.27
CA ASN A 274 0.95 -5.65 -26.44
C ASN A 274 0.36 -4.24 -26.57
N LEU A 275 0.73 -3.37 -25.63
CA LEU A 275 0.19 -2.03 -25.51
C LEU A 275 1.33 -1.03 -25.29
N ASP A 276 1.25 0.11 -25.95
CA ASP A 276 2.00 1.31 -25.63
C ASP A 276 1.01 2.44 -25.37
N ALA A 277 1.01 3.00 -24.16
CA ALA A 277 0.13 4.10 -23.81
C ALA A 277 0.92 5.30 -23.26
N ARG A 278 0.50 6.50 -23.62
CA ARG A 278 1.02 7.77 -23.10
C ARG A 278 -0.11 8.74 -22.81
N ALA A 279 0.05 9.53 -21.76
CA ALA A 279 -0.85 10.63 -21.44
C ALA A 279 -0.05 11.79 -20.86
N ASP A 280 -0.44 13.03 -21.19
CA ASP A 280 0.08 14.26 -20.58
C ASP A 280 -1.10 15.15 -20.23
N LEU A 281 -1.59 14.98 -19.00
CA LEU A 281 -2.81 15.60 -18.51
C LEU A 281 -2.47 16.66 -17.45
N HIS A 282 -3.25 17.73 -17.43
CA HIS A 282 -3.13 18.80 -16.44
C HIS A 282 -4.50 19.39 -16.11
N GLY A 283 -4.67 19.99 -14.94
CA GLY A 283 -5.96 20.62 -14.57
C GLY A 283 -6.01 21.06 -13.11
N ALA A 284 -7.01 21.83 -12.72
CA ALA A 284 -7.19 22.23 -11.30
C ALA A 284 -7.76 21.09 -10.43
N SER A 285 -8.45 20.15 -11.07
CA SER A 285 -9.06 18.98 -10.43
C SER A 285 -9.12 17.81 -11.40
N LEU A 286 -9.50 16.61 -10.93
CA LEU A 286 -9.74 15.45 -11.81
C LEU A 286 -10.90 15.70 -12.79
N HIS A 287 -11.86 16.56 -12.42
CA HIS A 287 -12.99 16.94 -13.25
C HIS A 287 -12.64 18.02 -14.28
N ASP A 288 -11.49 18.69 -14.13
CA ASP A 288 -11.02 19.74 -15.03
C ASP A 288 -9.73 19.34 -15.76
N LEU A 289 -9.49 18.02 -15.89
CA LEU A 289 -8.33 17.53 -16.61
C LEU A 289 -8.41 17.84 -18.09
N GLN A 290 -7.28 18.25 -18.63
CA GLN A 290 -7.07 18.62 -20.01
C GLN A 290 -5.78 18.00 -20.53
N GLY A 291 -5.75 17.67 -21.82
CA GLY A 291 -4.53 17.27 -22.52
C GLY A 291 -4.63 15.95 -23.28
N PRO A 292 -3.58 15.63 -24.05
CA PRO A 292 -3.62 14.50 -24.96
C PRO A 292 -3.39 13.16 -24.26
N PHE A 293 -3.96 12.11 -24.86
CA PHE A 293 -3.57 10.73 -24.61
C PHE A 293 -3.50 9.95 -25.91
N GLN A 294 -2.65 8.93 -25.94
CA GLN A 294 -2.50 8.01 -27.05
C GLN A 294 -2.25 6.60 -26.51
N ALA A 295 -2.91 5.61 -27.09
CA ALA A 295 -2.67 4.20 -26.83
C ALA A 295 -2.58 3.46 -28.17
N THR A 296 -1.56 2.63 -28.34
CA THR A 296 -1.40 1.75 -29.49
C THR A 296 -1.36 0.31 -29.02
N VAL A 297 -2.28 -0.49 -29.54
CA VAL A 297 -2.30 -1.94 -29.36
C VAL A 297 -1.77 -2.58 -30.63
N THR A 298 -0.83 -3.50 -30.49
CA THR A 298 -0.23 -4.23 -31.62
C THR A 298 -0.30 -5.73 -31.40
N ASP A 299 -0.47 -6.51 -32.46
CA ASP A 299 -0.36 -7.98 -32.49
C ASP A 299 -1.00 -8.64 -31.26
N THR A 300 -2.18 -8.16 -30.89
CA THR A 300 -2.87 -8.50 -29.64
C THR A 300 -3.98 -9.48 -29.95
N ARG A 301 -4.07 -10.55 -29.17
CA ARG A 301 -5.14 -11.53 -29.25
C ARG A 301 -5.76 -11.66 -27.86
N LEU A 302 -7.00 -11.26 -27.68
CA LEU A 302 -7.74 -11.40 -26.43
C LEU A 302 -9.03 -12.17 -26.71
N GLY A 303 -9.14 -13.38 -26.17
CA GLY A 303 -10.20 -14.32 -26.52
C GLY A 303 -10.28 -14.54 -28.03
N ASP A 304 -11.46 -14.31 -28.60
CA ASP A 304 -11.71 -14.44 -30.04
C ASP A 304 -11.29 -13.20 -30.86
N TYR A 305 -10.88 -12.11 -30.19
CA TYR A 305 -10.52 -10.86 -30.85
C TYR A 305 -9.03 -10.83 -31.19
N ALA A 306 -8.72 -10.65 -32.47
CA ALA A 306 -7.37 -10.40 -32.95
C ALA A 306 -7.27 -8.96 -33.46
N LEU A 307 -6.46 -8.14 -32.77
CA LEU A 307 -6.17 -6.75 -33.09
C LEU A 307 -4.77 -6.69 -33.69
N ALA A 308 -4.70 -6.30 -34.98
CA ALA A 308 -3.41 -6.15 -35.66
C ALA A 308 -2.71 -4.88 -35.16
N ARG A 309 -3.11 -3.71 -35.65
CA ARG A 309 -2.70 -2.43 -35.07
C ARG A 309 -3.94 -1.60 -34.87
N THR A 310 -4.15 -1.17 -33.64
CA THR A 310 -5.25 -0.32 -33.23
C THR A 310 -4.68 0.85 -32.46
N THR A 311 -4.91 2.05 -32.98
CA THR A 311 -4.48 3.30 -32.34
C THR A 311 -5.70 4.01 -31.80
N MET A 312 -5.65 4.38 -30.53
CA MET A 312 -6.61 5.24 -29.85
C MET A 312 -5.90 6.54 -29.50
N GLU A 313 -6.44 7.66 -29.98
CA GLU A 313 -5.90 8.99 -29.71
C GLU A 313 -7.04 9.88 -29.25
N GLY A 314 -6.76 10.79 -28.32
CA GLY A 314 -7.79 11.69 -27.83
C GLY A 314 -7.25 12.86 -27.04
N GLN A 315 -8.17 13.74 -26.68
CA GLN A 315 -7.95 14.93 -25.86
C GLN A 315 -8.96 14.92 -24.73
N PHE A 316 -8.48 15.08 -23.50
CA PHE A 316 -9.32 15.46 -22.38
C PHE A 316 -9.65 16.96 -22.48
N GLU A 317 -10.92 17.29 -22.32
CA GLU A 317 -11.45 18.64 -22.18
C GLU A 317 -12.47 18.62 -21.05
N ASP A 318 -12.21 19.40 -20.00
CA ASP A 318 -13.07 19.50 -18.80
C ASP A 318 -13.45 18.12 -18.23
N GLY A 319 -12.42 17.27 -18.04
CA GLY A 319 -12.57 15.92 -17.50
C GLY A 319 -13.26 14.93 -18.45
N THR A 320 -13.62 15.34 -19.67
CA THR A 320 -14.22 14.45 -20.67
C THR A 320 -13.25 14.24 -21.83
N ALA A 321 -12.84 12.99 -22.06
CA ALA A 321 -11.99 12.65 -23.19
C ALA A 321 -12.82 12.44 -24.46
N ARG A 322 -12.52 13.20 -25.53
CA ARG A 322 -12.94 12.86 -26.89
C ARG A 322 -11.86 12.01 -27.53
N LEU A 323 -12.26 10.85 -28.07
CA LEU A 323 -11.32 9.89 -28.63
C LEU A 323 -11.70 9.49 -30.05
N ASN A 324 -10.67 9.26 -30.85
CA ASN A 324 -10.74 8.67 -32.17
C ASN A 324 -10.04 7.31 -32.12
N LEU A 325 -10.78 6.26 -32.41
CA LEU A 325 -10.22 4.92 -32.54
C LEU A 325 -9.99 4.59 -34.01
N THR A 326 -8.75 4.31 -34.41
CA THR A 326 -8.43 3.76 -35.74
C THR A 326 -7.98 2.32 -35.60
N SER A 327 -8.77 1.38 -36.12
CA SER A 327 -8.44 -0.05 -36.09
C SER A 327 -8.29 -0.64 -37.49
N GLY A 328 -7.21 -1.38 -37.70
CA GLY A 328 -7.05 -2.24 -38.86
C GLY A 328 -7.66 -3.62 -38.60
N LEU A 329 -8.94 -3.82 -38.96
CA LEU A 329 -9.60 -5.12 -38.88
C LEU A 329 -9.74 -5.69 -40.29
N ARG A 330 -8.97 -6.73 -40.63
CA ARG A 330 -9.12 -7.55 -41.86
C ARG A 330 -9.56 -6.75 -43.11
N GLN A 331 -8.74 -5.78 -43.53
CA GLN A 331 -8.94 -4.89 -44.70
C GLN A 331 -9.96 -3.75 -44.56
N ALA A 332 -10.63 -3.61 -43.41
CA ALA A 332 -11.47 -2.46 -43.08
C ALA A 332 -10.76 -1.51 -42.10
N ARG A 333 -10.97 -0.20 -42.27
CA ARG A 333 -10.66 0.81 -41.27
C ARG A 333 -11.93 1.17 -40.53
N LEU A 334 -11.93 0.97 -39.22
CA LEU A 334 -12.98 1.44 -38.34
C LEU A 334 -12.51 2.75 -37.70
N ALA A 335 -13.31 3.80 -37.84
CA ALA A 335 -13.19 5.05 -37.10
C ALA A 335 -14.39 5.17 -36.16
N LEU A 336 -14.14 5.33 -34.86
CA LEU A 336 -15.16 5.58 -33.86
C LEU A 336 -14.81 6.82 -33.06
N ASP A 337 -15.80 7.68 -32.89
CA ASP A 337 -15.75 8.84 -32.01
C ASP A 337 -16.49 8.50 -30.71
N GLY A 338 -15.88 8.77 -29.56
CA GLY A 338 -16.45 8.45 -28.25
C GLY A 338 -16.13 9.49 -27.18
N THR A 339 -16.83 9.38 -26.05
CA THR A 339 -16.53 10.16 -24.83
C THR A 339 -16.20 9.25 -23.66
N LEU A 340 -15.20 9.59 -22.85
CA LEU A 340 -14.85 8.92 -21.60
C LEU A 340 -14.80 9.94 -20.46
N GLN A 341 -15.26 9.55 -19.27
CA GLN A 341 -15.11 10.32 -18.03
C GLN A 341 -14.36 9.46 -17.01
N PRO A 342 -13.43 10.04 -16.22
CA PRO A 342 -12.63 9.32 -15.24
C PRO A 342 -13.44 8.77 -14.06
#